data_AF-F1YDV9-F1
#
_entry.id   AF-F1YDV9-F1
#
_cell.length_a   1.000
_cell.length_b   1.000
_cell.length_c   1.000
_cell.angle_alpha   90.00
_cell.angle_beta   90.00
_cell.angle_gamma   90.00
#
_symmetry.space_group_name_H-M   'P 1'
#
loop_
_entity.id
_entity.type
_entity.pdbx_description
1 polymer ?
#
loop_
_entity_poly.entity_id
_entity_poly.type
_entity_poly.pdbx_seq_one_letter_code
_entity_poly.pdbx_strand_id
1 'polypeptide(L)'
;MRVRVELHGLWVAPGYPEMHIRRSKALRGPGSLSGCSPFRGRPLPTPTAVDPVVYALACAARCMTGEDWIATCDSYLNLRGIDVEDLRADIAPHGGAGVNALLDKTDRRSQSGTESIARVRLRALGFHVIVQPAVDYRVYRGHADLRIGRLLIECDSERFHSGQKDRVRDYQRDRAPWLPGGRPSASRTPR
;
A
#
# COMPACT_ATOMS: atom_id res chain seq x y z
N MET A 1 15.59 18.04 4.05
CA MET A 1 14.57 17.03 4.41
C MET A 1 14.48 16.01 3.30
N ARG A 2 14.48 14.72 3.62
CA ARG A 2 14.46 13.61 2.67
C ARG A 2 13.02 13.17 2.43
N VAL A 3 12.68 12.94 1.16
CA VAL A 3 11.41 12.39 0.71
C VAL A 3 11.68 10.94 0.32
N ARG A 4 11.74 10.04 1.30
CA ARG A 4 11.97 8.62 1.01
C ARG A 4 10.83 7.82 1.61
N VAL A 5 9.97 7.33 0.72
CA VAL A 5 8.76 6.59 1.08
C VAL A 5 9.11 5.24 1.72
N GLU A 6 10.22 4.62 1.29
CA GLU A 6 10.76 3.38 1.86
C GLU A 6 11.13 3.47 3.35
N LEU A 7 11.48 4.67 3.85
CA LEU A 7 11.80 4.85 5.27
C LEU A 7 10.57 4.65 6.18
N HIS A 8 9.37 4.63 5.59
CA HIS A 8 8.11 4.31 6.27
C HIS A 8 7.75 2.83 6.18
N GLY A 9 8.68 1.96 5.73
CA GLY A 9 8.46 0.52 5.55
C GLY A 9 7.62 0.16 4.33
N LEU A 10 7.41 1.13 3.43
CA LEU A 10 6.60 0.96 2.24
C LEU A 10 7.39 0.30 1.11
N TRP A 11 6.72 -0.58 0.37
CA TRP A 11 7.28 -1.13 -0.85
C TRP A 11 7.43 -0.03 -1.91
N VAL A 12 8.59 0.00 -2.57
CA VAL A 12 8.87 0.89 -3.70
C VAL A 12 9.48 0.06 -4.82
N ALA A 13 9.04 0.32 -6.04
CA ALA A 13 9.54 -0.38 -7.22
C ALA A 13 11.05 -0.13 -7.42
N PRO A 14 11.79 -1.09 -8.02
CA PRO A 14 13.16 -0.82 -8.44
C PRO A 14 13.19 0.29 -9.52
N GLY A 15 14.31 1.00 -9.64
CA GLY A 15 14.47 2.06 -10.65
C GLY A 15 14.47 3.49 -10.09
N TYR A 16 14.35 3.65 -8.76
CA TYR A 16 14.49 4.94 -8.07
C TYR A 16 15.76 4.98 -7.19
N PRO A 17 16.98 4.87 -7.78
CA PRO A 17 18.23 4.81 -6.99
C PRO A 17 18.61 6.17 -6.38
N GLU A 18 18.06 7.26 -6.91
CA GLU A 18 18.39 8.61 -6.49
C GLU A 18 17.71 9.00 -5.17
N MET A 19 18.44 9.73 -4.33
CA MET A 19 17.87 10.28 -3.11
C MET A 19 16.96 11.47 -3.43
N HIS A 20 15.65 11.28 -3.27
CA HIS A 20 14.67 12.35 -3.38
C HIS A 20 14.73 13.29 -2.15
N ILE A 21 14.97 14.58 -2.40
CA ILE A 21 15.15 15.60 -1.35
C ILE A 21 14.16 16.75 -1.55
N ARG A 22 13.47 17.12 -0.47
CA ARG A 22 12.69 18.34 -0.40
C ARG A 22 13.57 19.49 0.06
N ARG A 23 13.59 20.57 -0.75
CA ARG A 23 14.25 21.82 -0.40
C ARG A 23 13.29 22.75 0.34
N SER A 24 13.76 23.29 1.47
CA SER A 24 13.07 24.36 2.19
C SER A 24 12.98 25.62 1.32
N LYS A 25 12.05 26.52 1.62
CA LYS A 25 11.86 27.75 0.84
C LYS A 25 13.14 28.58 0.73
N ALA A 26 13.94 28.64 1.80
CA ALA A 26 15.20 29.37 1.86
C ALA A 26 16.29 28.82 0.92
N LEU A 27 16.18 27.56 0.51
CA LEU A 27 17.13 26.88 -0.38
C LEU A 27 16.63 26.80 -1.83
N ARG A 28 15.51 27.47 -2.15
CA ARG A 28 14.97 27.59 -3.50
C ARG A 28 15.41 28.93 -4.07
N GLY A 29 16.14 28.91 -5.18
CA GLY A 29 16.61 30.11 -5.88
C GLY A 29 16.86 29.86 -7.37
N PRO A 30 17.10 30.91 -8.16
CA PRO A 30 17.47 30.78 -9.57
C PRO A 30 18.70 29.88 -9.72
N GLY A 31 18.63 28.86 -10.59
CA GLY A 31 19.72 27.89 -10.81
C GLY A 31 19.80 26.73 -9.79
N SER A 32 18.90 26.65 -8.80
CA SER A 32 18.83 25.49 -7.91
C SER A 32 18.22 24.27 -8.61
N LEU A 33 18.82 23.08 -8.43
CA LEU A 33 18.23 21.80 -8.87
C LEU A 33 16.83 21.62 -8.26
N SER A 34 15.87 21.18 -9.07
CA SER A 34 14.49 20.97 -8.63
C SER A 34 14.42 19.93 -7.51
N GLY A 35 14.05 20.38 -6.29
CA GLY A 35 13.74 19.49 -5.19
C GLY A 35 12.36 18.83 -5.35
N CYS A 36 12.16 17.71 -4.68
CA CYS A 36 10.87 17.03 -4.65
C CYS A 36 9.82 17.91 -3.98
N SER A 37 8.63 17.93 -4.58
CA SER A 37 7.47 18.67 -4.08
C SER A 37 6.19 17.99 -4.56
N PRO A 38 5.05 18.23 -3.90
CA PRO A 38 3.76 17.78 -4.40
C PRO A 38 3.31 18.58 -5.64
N PHE A 39 2.22 18.15 -6.29
CA PHE A 39 1.63 18.89 -7.41
C PHE A 39 1.02 20.23 -6.98
N ARG A 40 0.40 20.28 -5.79
CA ARG A 40 -0.20 21.50 -5.24
C ARG A 40 0.10 21.67 -3.75
N GLY A 41 -0.38 22.77 -3.21
CA GLY A 41 -0.35 23.06 -1.79
C GLY A 41 0.96 23.71 -1.35
N ARG A 42 0.92 24.29 -0.15
CA ARG A 42 2.09 24.93 0.45
C ARG A 42 3.01 23.86 1.04
N PRO A 43 4.34 24.01 0.92
CA PRO A 43 5.27 23.14 1.62
C PRO A 43 5.02 23.16 3.13
N LEU A 44 4.89 21.98 3.73
CA LEU A 44 4.75 21.85 5.18
C LEU A 44 6.05 22.28 5.88
N PRO A 45 5.99 22.74 7.14
CA PRO A 45 7.18 22.87 7.98
C PRO A 45 8.01 21.59 7.99
N THR A 46 9.32 21.72 8.21
CA THR A 46 10.28 20.63 8.15
C THR A 46 10.86 20.37 9.56
N PRO A 47 10.06 19.90 10.55
CA PRO A 47 10.54 19.73 11.92
C PRO A 47 11.53 18.57 12.06
N THR A 48 11.50 17.63 11.12
CA THR A 48 12.30 16.40 11.10
C THR A 48 13.09 16.26 9.81
N ALA A 49 14.08 15.36 9.79
CA ALA A 49 14.85 15.06 8.60
C ALA A 49 14.08 14.25 7.54
N VAL A 50 13.03 13.53 7.94
CA VAL A 50 12.18 12.67 7.09
C VAL A 50 10.77 13.24 7.04
N ASP A 51 10.24 13.43 5.84
CA ASP A 51 8.87 13.94 5.63
C ASP A 51 7.80 12.97 6.18
N PRO A 52 6.69 13.47 6.75
CA PRO A 52 5.53 12.66 7.07
C PRO A 52 5.07 11.85 5.86
N VAL A 53 4.65 10.61 6.08
CA VAL A 53 4.37 9.63 5.01
C VAL A 53 3.40 10.15 3.95
N VAL A 54 2.28 10.76 4.34
CA VAL A 54 1.29 11.33 3.42
C VAL A 54 1.91 12.40 2.53
N TYR A 55 2.70 13.30 3.11
CA TYR A 55 3.37 14.35 2.36
C TYR A 55 4.46 13.77 1.43
N ALA A 56 5.16 12.72 1.88
CA ALA A 56 6.13 12.01 1.07
C ALA A 56 5.47 11.30 -0.13
N LEU A 57 4.32 10.65 0.06
CA LEU A 57 3.50 10.06 -1.00
C LEU A 57 3.02 11.12 -2.00
N ALA A 58 2.59 12.29 -1.51
CA ALA A 58 2.17 13.39 -2.37
C ALA A 58 3.32 13.94 -3.23
N CYS A 59 4.54 13.99 -2.69
CA CYS A 59 5.73 14.33 -3.47
C CYS A 59 6.09 13.22 -4.47
N ALA A 60 6.02 11.96 -4.05
CA ALA A 60 6.34 10.81 -4.87
C ALA A 60 5.45 10.70 -6.12
N ALA A 61 4.21 11.19 -6.06
CA ALA A 61 3.29 11.24 -7.21
C ALA A 61 3.86 12.00 -8.43
N ARG A 62 4.82 12.91 -8.22
CA ARG A 62 5.52 13.62 -9.30
C ARG A 62 6.80 12.94 -9.78
N CYS A 63 7.34 12.04 -8.96
CA CYS A 63 8.64 11.45 -9.16
C CYS A 63 8.55 10.01 -9.69
N MET A 64 7.44 9.34 -9.43
CA MET A 64 7.20 7.95 -9.82
C MET A 64 6.34 7.86 -11.07
N THR A 65 6.47 6.73 -11.78
CA THR A 65 5.45 6.32 -12.75
C THR A 65 4.10 6.10 -12.04
N GLY A 66 3.01 6.18 -12.78
CA GLY A 66 1.67 6.01 -12.21
C GLY A 66 1.47 4.65 -11.54
N GLU A 67 1.95 3.56 -12.15
CA GLU A 67 1.80 2.20 -11.59
C GLU A 67 2.67 1.96 -10.36
N ASP A 68 3.90 2.47 -10.33
CA ASP A 68 4.78 2.35 -9.15
C ASP A 68 4.23 3.16 -7.97
N TRP A 69 3.68 4.35 -8.26
CA TRP A 69 3.03 5.17 -7.24
C TRP A 69 1.78 4.48 -6.68
N ILE A 70 0.96 3.86 -7.53
CA ILE A 70 -0.19 3.05 -7.11
C ILE A 70 0.27 1.90 -6.21
N ALA A 71 1.29 1.14 -6.61
CA ALA A 71 1.82 0.02 -5.82
C ALA A 71 2.36 0.47 -4.45
N THR A 72 3.02 1.63 -4.41
CA THR A 72 3.48 2.24 -3.15
C THR A 72 2.31 2.65 -2.25
N CYS A 73 1.23 3.18 -2.83
CA CYS A 73 0.00 3.51 -2.10
C CYS A 73 -0.74 2.26 -1.60
N ASP A 74 -0.85 1.20 -2.42
CA ASP A 74 -1.43 -0.09 -2.00
C ASP A 74 -0.67 -0.65 -0.79
N SER A 75 0.66 -0.62 -0.83
CA SER A 75 1.51 -1.03 0.30
C SER A 75 1.21 -0.21 1.55
N TYR A 76 1.02 1.12 1.43
CA TYR A 76 0.64 1.97 2.54
C TYR A 76 -0.74 1.63 3.10
N LEU A 77 -1.75 1.51 2.24
CA LEU A 77 -3.12 1.17 2.65
C LEU A 77 -3.17 -0.19 3.33
N ASN A 78 -2.45 -1.18 2.78
CA ASN A 78 -2.35 -2.53 3.34
C ASN A 78 -1.68 -2.51 4.72
N LEU A 79 -0.49 -1.90 4.84
CA LEU A 79 0.29 -1.85 6.07
C LEU A 79 -0.45 -1.11 7.19
N ARG A 80 -1.23 -0.08 6.85
CA ARG A 80 -1.97 0.73 7.83
C ARG A 80 -3.38 0.21 8.08
N GLY A 81 -3.88 -0.71 7.25
CA GLY A 81 -5.24 -1.24 7.36
C GLY A 81 -6.34 -0.20 7.14
N ILE A 82 -6.05 0.90 6.46
CA ILE A 82 -6.99 1.99 6.17
C ILE A 82 -7.56 1.89 4.75
N ASP A 83 -8.59 2.68 4.45
CA ASP A 83 -9.21 2.72 3.13
C ASP A 83 -8.67 3.86 2.26
N VAL A 84 -8.83 3.72 0.95
CA VAL A 84 -8.34 4.70 -0.03
C VAL A 84 -8.92 6.10 0.19
N GLU A 85 -10.15 6.20 0.70
CA GLU A 85 -10.80 7.48 0.94
C GLU A 85 -10.17 8.26 2.10
N ASP A 86 -9.63 7.57 3.11
CA ASP A 86 -8.86 8.20 4.19
C ASP A 86 -7.56 8.81 3.61
N LEU A 87 -6.83 8.02 2.82
CA LEU A 87 -5.63 8.51 2.13
C LEU A 87 -5.96 9.65 1.16
N ARG A 88 -7.11 9.59 0.47
CA ARG A 88 -7.56 10.62 -0.45
C ARG A 88 -7.82 11.94 0.29
N ALA A 89 -8.48 11.88 1.44
CA ALA A 89 -8.72 13.06 2.28
C ALA A 89 -7.39 13.67 2.75
N ASP A 90 -6.46 12.83 3.22
CA ASP A 90 -5.15 13.25 3.72
C ASP A 90 -4.25 13.87 2.62
N ILE A 91 -4.28 13.30 1.41
CA ILE A 91 -3.51 13.80 0.26
C ILE A 91 -4.18 15.00 -0.42
N ALA A 92 -5.49 15.21 -0.24
CA ALA A 92 -6.24 16.25 -0.93
C ALA A 92 -5.58 17.64 -0.90
N PRO A 93 -4.98 18.13 0.20
CA PRO A 93 -4.29 19.44 0.18
C PRO A 93 -3.10 19.53 -0.77
N HIS A 94 -2.52 18.39 -1.18
CA HIS A 94 -1.27 18.28 -1.92
C HIS A 94 -1.42 17.62 -3.31
N GLY A 95 -2.52 16.91 -3.52
CA GLY A 95 -2.81 16.16 -4.74
C GLY A 95 -3.38 16.98 -5.90
N GLY A 96 -4.24 16.38 -6.70
CA GLY A 96 -4.82 16.97 -7.90
C GLY A 96 -5.75 15.99 -8.57
N ALA A 97 -6.45 16.40 -9.64
CA ALA A 97 -7.31 15.48 -10.38
C ALA A 97 -6.55 14.24 -10.89
N GLY A 98 -5.30 14.42 -11.36
CA GLY A 98 -4.45 13.30 -11.76
C GLY A 98 -4.09 12.35 -10.61
N VAL A 99 -3.80 12.88 -9.42
CA VAL A 99 -3.53 12.04 -8.23
C VAL A 99 -4.79 11.29 -7.81
N ASN A 100 -5.96 11.94 -7.85
CA ASN A 100 -7.23 11.28 -7.58
C ASN A 100 -7.50 10.13 -8.57
N ALA A 101 -7.23 10.33 -9.86
CA ALA A 101 -7.38 9.29 -10.87
C ALA A 101 -6.42 8.11 -10.68
N LEU A 102 -5.27 8.31 -10.05
CA LEU A 102 -4.37 7.22 -9.63
C LEU A 102 -4.89 6.52 -8.36
N LEU A 103 -5.38 7.28 -7.38
CA LEU A 103 -6.00 6.72 -6.16
C LEU A 103 -7.19 5.82 -6.51
N ASP A 104 -7.99 6.17 -7.51
CA ASP A 104 -9.11 5.34 -7.99
C ASP A 104 -8.67 3.95 -8.49
N LYS A 105 -7.38 3.80 -8.81
CA LYS A 105 -6.77 2.55 -9.25
C LYS A 105 -6.05 1.81 -8.12
N THR A 106 -6.08 2.29 -6.88
CA THR A 106 -5.50 1.58 -5.73
C THR A 106 -6.42 0.45 -5.25
N ASP A 107 -5.87 -0.55 -4.58
CA ASP A 107 -6.59 -1.65 -3.94
C ASP A 107 -5.77 -2.19 -2.76
N ARG A 108 -6.20 -1.89 -1.53
CA ARG A 108 -5.49 -2.27 -0.29
C ARG A 108 -5.27 -3.77 -0.10
N ARG A 109 -5.96 -4.60 -0.89
CA ARG A 109 -5.86 -6.07 -0.81
C ARG A 109 -4.62 -6.61 -1.51
N SER A 110 -3.98 -5.86 -2.40
CA SER A 110 -2.69 -6.26 -2.96
C SER A 110 -1.65 -6.37 -1.84
N GLN A 111 -1.00 -7.52 -1.73
CA GLN A 111 -0.10 -7.87 -0.62
C GLN A 111 1.38 -7.65 -0.97
N SER A 112 1.68 -7.37 -2.22
CA SER A 112 3.00 -7.01 -2.71
C SER A 112 2.90 -6.00 -3.85
N GLY A 113 3.97 -5.24 -4.07
CA GLY A 113 4.00 -4.28 -5.18
C GLY A 113 3.96 -4.95 -6.55
N THR A 114 4.48 -6.18 -6.69
CA THR A 114 4.37 -6.98 -7.91
C THR A 114 2.92 -7.32 -8.23
N GLU A 115 2.12 -7.69 -7.23
CA GLU A 115 0.67 -7.89 -7.40
C GLU A 115 -0.04 -6.60 -7.83
N SER A 116 0.30 -5.47 -7.18
CA SER A 116 -0.28 -4.17 -7.53
C SER A 116 0.03 -3.78 -8.99
N ILE A 117 1.28 -3.91 -9.43
CA ILE A 117 1.67 -3.60 -10.80
C ILE A 117 0.97 -4.53 -11.79
N ALA A 118 0.95 -5.84 -11.53
CA ALA A 118 0.25 -6.80 -12.37
C ALA A 118 -1.24 -6.46 -12.48
N ARG A 119 -1.89 -6.17 -11.35
CA ARG A 119 -3.29 -5.74 -11.28
C ARG A 119 -3.56 -4.50 -12.13
N VAL A 120 -2.73 -3.46 -12.00
CA VAL A 120 -2.88 -2.20 -12.76
C VAL A 120 -2.75 -2.46 -14.26
N ARG A 121 -1.72 -3.21 -14.68
CA ARG A 121 -1.49 -3.53 -16.09
C ARG A 121 -2.61 -4.38 -16.69
N LEU A 122 -3.06 -5.41 -15.97
CA LEU A 122 -4.14 -6.28 -16.42
C LEU A 122 -5.47 -5.52 -16.54
N ARG A 123 -5.78 -4.63 -15.59
CA ARG A 123 -6.96 -3.75 -15.69
C ARG A 123 -6.84 -2.78 -16.87
N ALA A 124 -5.65 -2.23 -17.14
CA ALA A 124 -5.40 -1.36 -18.28
C ALA A 124 -5.59 -2.09 -19.63
N LEU A 125 -5.37 -3.41 -19.67
CA LEU A 125 -5.67 -4.27 -20.83
C LEU A 125 -7.15 -4.65 -20.95
N GLY A 126 -8.03 -4.16 -20.07
CA GLY A 126 -9.47 -4.41 -20.10
C GLY A 126 -9.93 -5.67 -19.38
N PHE A 127 -9.04 -6.37 -18.66
CA PHE A 127 -9.44 -7.54 -17.90
C PHE A 127 -10.17 -7.17 -16.59
N HIS A 128 -11.22 -7.93 -16.27
CA HIS A 128 -11.84 -7.89 -14.95
C HIS A 128 -10.99 -8.67 -13.94
N VAL A 129 -10.19 -7.96 -13.16
CA VAL A 129 -9.26 -8.53 -12.19
C VAL A 129 -9.87 -8.57 -10.78
N ILE A 130 -9.95 -9.77 -10.21
CA ILE A 130 -10.30 -9.99 -8.80
C ILE A 130 -9.02 -10.15 -8.00
N VAL A 131 -8.88 -9.36 -6.93
CA VAL A 131 -7.71 -9.33 -6.06
C VAL A 131 -7.95 -10.21 -4.84
N GLN A 132 -6.96 -11.02 -4.47
CA GLN A 132 -7.01 -11.97 -3.36
C GLN A 132 -8.29 -12.83 -3.38
N PRO A 133 -8.69 -13.43 -4.52
CA PRO A 133 -9.85 -14.32 -4.58
C PRO A 133 -9.68 -15.50 -3.61
N ALA A 134 -10.74 -15.80 -2.86
CA ALA A 134 -10.78 -17.02 -2.08
C ALA A 134 -10.70 -18.24 -2.99
N VAL A 135 -9.94 -19.21 -2.51
CA VAL A 135 -9.62 -20.43 -3.22
C VAL A 135 -9.89 -21.61 -2.29
N ASP A 136 -10.73 -22.53 -2.76
CA ASP A 136 -10.96 -23.81 -2.10
C ASP A 136 -10.95 -24.91 -3.15
N TYR A 137 -9.78 -25.48 -3.40
CA TYR A 137 -9.63 -26.72 -4.16
C TYR A 137 -9.01 -27.81 -3.28
N ARG A 138 -9.23 -29.08 -3.64
CA ARG A 138 -8.96 -30.25 -2.79
C ARG A 138 -7.56 -30.31 -2.17
N VAL A 139 -6.56 -29.64 -2.77
CA VAL A 139 -5.15 -29.68 -2.35
C VAL A 139 -4.65 -28.32 -1.83
N TYR A 140 -5.40 -27.23 -2.03
CA TYR A 140 -4.98 -25.89 -1.60
C TYR A 140 -6.18 -25.05 -1.17
N ARG A 141 -6.07 -24.49 0.03
CA ARG A 141 -7.03 -23.57 0.64
C ARG A 141 -6.31 -22.27 0.97
N GLY A 142 -6.88 -21.15 0.57
CA GLY A 142 -6.28 -19.84 0.80
C GLY A 142 -6.79 -18.79 -0.17
N HIS A 143 -5.88 -17.91 -0.58
CA HIS A 143 -6.13 -16.88 -1.57
C HIS A 143 -5.01 -16.92 -2.60
N ALA A 144 -5.38 -16.92 -3.88
CA ALA A 144 -4.41 -16.60 -4.94
C ALA A 144 -4.25 -15.09 -5.02
N ASP A 145 -3.17 -14.58 -5.60
CA ASP A 145 -2.96 -13.14 -5.69
C ASP A 145 -4.01 -12.44 -6.54
N LEU A 146 -4.22 -12.92 -7.78
CA LEU A 146 -5.17 -12.34 -8.73
C LEU A 146 -5.95 -13.43 -9.47
N ARG A 147 -7.16 -13.09 -9.95
CA ARG A 147 -7.95 -13.92 -10.88
C ARG A 147 -8.52 -13.12 -12.03
N ILE A 148 -8.46 -13.71 -13.22
CA ILE A 148 -9.16 -13.27 -14.43
C ILE A 148 -9.95 -14.45 -14.98
N GLY A 149 -11.28 -14.35 -14.98
CA GLY A 149 -12.15 -15.45 -15.39
C GLY A 149 -11.85 -16.72 -14.59
N ARG A 150 -11.32 -17.75 -15.25
CA ARG A 150 -10.91 -19.02 -14.63
C ARG A 150 -9.40 -19.14 -14.37
N LEU A 151 -8.60 -18.17 -14.79
CA LEU A 151 -7.15 -18.14 -14.59
C LEU A 151 -6.83 -17.52 -13.23
N LEU A 152 -6.07 -18.25 -12.43
CA LEU A 152 -5.46 -17.77 -11.19
C LEU A 152 -4.01 -17.40 -11.48
N ILE A 153 -3.57 -16.27 -10.94
CA ILE A 153 -2.25 -15.70 -11.17
C ILE A 153 -1.61 -15.51 -9.79
N GLU A 154 -0.43 -16.07 -9.61
CA GLU A 154 0.44 -15.81 -8.46
C GLU A 154 1.61 -14.95 -8.93
N CYS A 155 1.85 -13.85 -8.23
CA CYS A 155 2.93 -12.92 -8.50
C CYS A 155 4.13 -13.32 -7.65
N ASP A 156 4.73 -14.47 -7.95
CA ASP A 156 5.95 -14.92 -7.29
C ASP A 156 7.07 -13.92 -7.55
N SER A 157 7.62 -13.36 -6.47
CA SER A 157 8.90 -12.65 -6.52
C SER A 157 9.96 -13.53 -5.88
N GLU A 158 11.08 -13.73 -6.59
CA GLU A 158 12.19 -14.62 -6.19
C GLU A 158 12.74 -14.34 -4.77
N ARG A 159 12.47 -13.16 -4.22
CA ARG A 159 12.87 -12.74 -2.87
C ARG A 159 12.13 -13.44 -1.72
N PHE A 160 11.05 -14.20 -2.01
CA PHE A 160 10.24 -14.90 -1.00
C PHE A 160 10.45 -16.43 -0.94
N HIS A 161 11.34 -17.01 -1.77
CA HIS A 161 11.58 -18.46 -1.75
C HIS A 161 12.26 -18.98 -0.48
N SER A 162 12.82 -18.13 0.38
CA SER A 162 13.39 -18.55 1.68
C SER A 162 12.37 -18.68 2.82
N GLY A 163 11.13 -18.22 2.64
CA GLY A 163 10.12 -18.13 3.72
C GLY A 163 8.89 -19.02 3.56
N GLN A 164 8.81 -19.87 2.52
CA GLN A 164 7.61 -20.68 2.21
C GLN A 164 7.15 -21.63 3.33
N LYS A 165 7.95 -21.85 4.38
CA LYS A 165 7.53 -22.68 5.54
C LYS A 165 6.74 -21.93 6.62
N ASP A 166 6.74 -20.59 6.64
CA ASP A 166 6.14 -19.83 7.75
C ASP A 166 4.80 -19.16 7.42
N ARG A 167 4.48 -18.93 6.13
CA ARG A 167 3.25 -18.21 5.72
C ARG A 167 1.94 -19.01 5.89
N VAL A 168 2.01 -20.31 6.15
CA VAL A 168 0.83 -21.13 6.48
C VAL A 168 0.35 -20.88 7.92
N ARG A 169 1.17 -20.26 8.78
CA ARG A 169 0.85 -20.05 10.21
C ARG A 169 0.27 -18.68 10.57
N ASP A 170 0.55 -17.61 9.83
CA ASP A 170 0.13 -16.26 10.24
C ASP A 170 -1.35 -15.94 9.94
N TYR A 171 -1.97 -16.57 8.95
CA TYR A 171 -3.38 -16.32 8.63
C TYR A 171 -4.38 -16.92 9.63
N GLN A 172 -3.95 -17.77 10.56
CA GLN A 172 -4.84 -18.38 11.56
C GLN A 172 -4.93 -17.58 12.88
N ARG A 173 -4.25 -16.43 13.03
CA ARG A 173 -4.17 -15.76 14.35
C ARG A 173 -4.91 -14.43 14.53
N ASP A 174 -5.23 -13.69 13.46
CA ASP A 174 -5.64 -12.28 13.62
C ASP A 174 -7.10 -11.93 13.28
N ARG A 175 -8.03 -12.90 13.37
CA ARG A 175 -9.48 -12.60 13.35
C ARG A 175 -10.28 -13.47 14.30
N ALA A 176 -9.92 -13.49 15.58
CA ALA A 176 -10.89 -13.80 16.62
C ALA A 176 -11.84 -12.59 16.76
N PRO A 177 -13.13 -12.69 16.42
CA PRO A 177 -14.08 -11.62 16.67
C PRO A 177 -14.36 -11.59 18.17
N TRP A 178 -14.00 -10.49 18.82
CA TRP A 178 -14.52 -10.16 20.13
C TRP A 178 -16.00 -9.82 19.98
N LEU A 179 -16.89 -10.67 20.46
CA LEU A 179 -18.28 -10.29 20.74
C LEU A 179 -18.75 -10.88 22.08
N PRO A 180 -19.69 -10.20 22.76
CA PRO A 180 -19.78 -10.13 24.21
C PRO A 180 -20.99 -10.90 24.78
N GLY A 181 -20.92 -11.25 26.07
CA GLY A 181 -22.10 -11.44 26.91
C GLY A 181 -22.54 -12.89 27.17
N GLY A 182 -22.21 -13.39 28.35
CA GLY A 182 -22.82 -14.56 28.98
C GLY A 182 -22.34 -14.71 30.41
N ARG A 183 -23.15 -14.27 31.38
CA ARG A 183 -22.84 -14.30 32.83
C ARG A 183 -22.73 -15.74 33.37
N PRO A 184 -22.04 -15.94 34.52
CA PRO A 184 -21.69 -17.26 35.03
C PRO A 184 -22.90 -17.96 35.67
N SER A 185 -23.19 -19.20 35.26
CA SER A 185 -24.02 -20.11 36.04
C SER A 185 -23.14 -20.85 37.04
N ALA A 186 -23.18 -20.39 38.29
CA ALA A 186 -22.81 -21.21 39.42
C ALA A 186 -23.95 -22.21 39.70
N SER A 187 -23.67 -23.50 39.61
CA SER A 187 -24.47 -24.52 40.28
C SER A 187 -23.55 -25.57 40.89
N ARG A 188 -23.34 -25.44 42.20
CA ARG A 188 -22.85 -26.51 43.08
C ARG A 188 -23.89 -27.65 43.11
N THR A 189 -23.40 -28.87 42.91
CA THR A 189 -23.74 -30.20 43.47
C THR A 189 -25.09 -30.44 44.15
N PRO A 190 -25.53 -31.71 44.19
CA PRO A 190 -25.35 -32.43 45.45
C PRO A 190 -24.90 -33.89 45.30
N ARG A 191 -24.12 -34.35 46.29
CA ARG A 191 -24.53 -35.52 47.08
C ARG A 191 -25.46 -35.02 48.18
#